data_AF-A0A7Y8LTJ6-F1
#
_entry.id   AF-A0A7Y8LTJ6-F1
#
_cell.length_a   1.000
_cell.length_b   1.000
_cell.length_c   1.000
_cell.angle_alpha   90.00
_cell.angle_beta   90.00
_cell.angle_gamma   90.00
#
_symmetry.space_group_name_H-M   'P 1'
#
loop_
_entity.id
_entity.type
_entity.pdbx_description
1 polymer ?
#
loop_
_entity_poly.entity_id
_entity_poly.type
_entity_poly.pdbx_seq_one_letter_code
_entity_poly.pdbx_strand_id
1 'polypeptide(L)' 'MGSRRPSYQEFEVSELYCPNCRASRPVRRHLLLVLPSGNRYEYRCAVCGGSLGGKEDNDPSEFRAILQRT' A
#
# COMPACT_ATOMS: atom_id res chain seq x y z
N MET A 1 19.33 22.56 12.21
CA MET A 1 18.18 21.82 12.75
C MET A 1 18.12 20.47 12.05
N GLY A 2 18.35 19.38 12.79
CA GLY A 2 18.51 18.04 12.25
C GLY A 2 17.21 17.47 11.67
N SER A 3 17.28 17.01 10.43
CA SER A 3 16.20 16.26 9.78
C SER A 3 16.02 14.93 10.52
N ARG A 4 14.98 14.83 11.35
CA ARG A 4 14.57 13.58 11.99
C ARG A 4 13.93 12.73 10.91
N ARG A 5 14.75 11.94 10.20
CA ARG A 5 14.27 10.93 9.25
C ARG A 5 13.43 9.94 10.07
N PRO A 6 12.13 9.75 9.78
CA PRO A 6 11.42 8.61 10.35
C PRO A 6 11.97 7.35 9.67
N SER A 7 12.99 6.75 10.27
CA SER A 7 13.52 5.43 9.88
C SER A 7 12.65 4.34 10.47
N TYR A 8 11.37 4.31 10.09
CA TYR A 8 10.56 3.10 10.15
C TYR A 8 10.00 2.95 8.75
N GLN A 9 10.76 2.26 7.90
CA GLN A 9 10.24 1.77 6.64
C GLN A 9 9.17 0.75 7.05
N GLU A 10 7.89 1.11 6.91
CA GLU A 10 6.80 0.17 7.15
C GLU A 10 7.11 -1.12 6.39
N PHE A 11 7.21 -2.24 7.12
CA PHE A 11 7.43 -3.53 6.51
C PHE A 11 6.23 -3.84 5.63
N GLU A 12 6.47 -3.73 4.33
CA GLU A 12 5.47 -4.01 3.32
C GLU A 12 5.49 -5.50 3.01
N VAL A 13 4.31 -6.08 2.86
CA VAL A 13 4.19 -7.50 2.55
C VAL A 13 4.66 -7.70 1.11
N SER A 14 5.79 -8.37 0.94
CA SER A 14 6.35 -8.69 -0.38
C SER A 14 5.73 -9.95 -0.99
N GLU A 15 5.26 -10.89 -0.17
CA GLU A 15 4.67 -12.15 -0.61
C GLU A 15 3.42 -12.54 0.20
N LEU A 16 2.40 -13.05 -0.48
CA LEU A 16 1.20 -13.61 0.12
C LEU A 16 0.83 -14.93 -0.57
N TYR A 17 0.16 -15.81 0.16
CA TYR A 17 -0.44 -17.00 -0.42
C TYR A 17 -1.58 -16.60 -1.36
N CYS A 18 -1.45 -16.97 -2.63
CA CYS A 18 -2.48 -16.74 -3.63
C CYS A 18 -3.36 -18.01 -3.78
N PRO A 19 -4.67 -17.96 -3.47
CA PRO A 19 -5.56 -19.12 -3.63
C PRO A 19 -5.74 -19.54 -5.09
N ASN A 20 -5.61 -18.60 -6.04
CA ASN A 20 -5.70 -18.88 -7.48
C ASN A 20 -4.45 -19.60 -8.01
N CYS A 21 -3.25 -19.20 -7.54
CA CYS A 21 -1.99 -19.84 -7.95
C CYS A 21 -1.58 -21.01 -7.05
N ARG A 22 -2.29 -21.21 -5.92
CA ARG A 22 -2.03 -22.21 -4.87
C ARG A 22 -0.59 -22.22 -4.36
N ALA A 23 0.04 -21.04 -4.29
CA ALA A 23 1.43 -20.87 -3.90
C ALA A 23 1.66 -19.49 -3.26
N SER A 24 2.74 -19.34 -2.49
CA SER A 24 3.25 -18.02 -2.11
C SER A 24 3.68 -17.29 -3.37
N ARG A 25 3.14 -16.08 -3.59
CA ARG A 25 3.46 -15.28 -4.76
C ARG A 25 3.81 -13.86 -4.34
N PRO A 26 4.71 -13.19 -5.09
CA PRO A 26 5.00 -11.80 -4.87
C PRO A 26 3.73 -10.97 -5.10
N VAL A 27 3.53 -9.96 -4.26
CA VAL A 27 2.37 -9.08 -4.33
C VAL A 27 2.77 -7.67 -4.70
N ARG A 28 1.85 -6.95 -5.34
CA ARG A 28 1.97 -5.52 -5.64
C ARG A 28 0.88 -4.80 -4.88
N ARG A 29 1.26 -3.75 -4.15
CA ARG A 29 0.29 -2.82 -3.56
C ARG A 29 -0.28 -1.90 -4.64
N HIS A 30 -1.59 -1.71 -4.63
CA HIS A 30 -2.28 -0.77 -5.48
C HIS A 30 -3.11 0.17 -4.63
N LEU A 31 -2.86 1.47 -4.78
CA LEU A 31 -3.64 2.51 -4.12
C LEU A 31 -5.06 2.52 -4.71
N LEU A 32 -6.05 2.31 -3.84
CA LEU A 32 -7.47 2.32 -4.21
C LEU A 32 -8.09 3.69 -3.95
N LEU A 33 -7.86 4.24 -2.75
CA LEU A 33 -8.49 5.46 -2.29
C LEU A 33 -7.51 6.28 -1.45
N VAL A 34 -7.51 7.59 -1.71
CA VAL A 34 -6.82 8.60 -0.90
C VAL A 34 -7.88 9.32 -0.08
N LEU A 35 -7.79 9.24 1.24
CA LEU A 35 -8.75 9.85 2.17
C LEU A 35 -8.05 10.89 3.06
N PRO A 36 -8.79 11.85 3.64
CA PRO A 36 -8.23 12.78 4.62
C PRO A 36 -7.63 12.11 5.85
N SER A 37 -8.08 10.91 6.20
CA SER A 37 -7.61 10.13 7.33
C SER A 37 -6.42 9.23 7.01
N GLY A 38 -6.13 8.97 5.73
CA GLY A 38 -5.12 8.01 5.30
C GLY A 38 -5.45 7.35 3.96
N ASN A 39 -4.64 6.40 3.52
CA ASN A 39 -4.78 5.77 2.22
C ASN A 39 -5.19 4.30 2.35
N ARG A 40 -6.02 3.86 1.40
CA ARG A 40 -6.44 2.46 1.29
C ARG A 40 -5.81 1.82 0.08
N TYR A 41 -5.20 0.66 0.29
CA TYR A 41 -4.54 -0.14 -0.73
C TYR A 41 -5.13 -1.54 -0.77
N GLU A 42 -4.99 -2.16 -1.93
CA GLU A 42 -5.13 -3.60 -2.11
C GLU A 42 -3.80 -4.24 -2.47
N TYR A 43 -3.57 -5.45 -1.99
CA TYR A 43 -2.50 -6.31 -2.44
C TYR A 43 -3.02 -7.21 -3.56
N ARG A 44 -2.38 -7.14 -4.72
CA ARG A 44 -2.68 -8.00 -5.87
C ARG A 44 -1.54 -8.94 -6.16
N CYS A 45 -1.86 -10.18 -6.50
CA CYS A 45 -0.88 -11.15 -6.98
C CYS A 45 -0.17 -10.58 -8.21
N ALA A 46 1.16 -10.50 -8.20
CA ALA A 46 1.92 -9.99 -9.34
C ALA A 46 1.84 -10.90 -10.58
N VAL A 47 1.37 -12.15 -10.41
CA VAL A 47 1.29 -13.16 -11.47
C VAL A 47 -0.11 -13.22 -12.08
N CYS A 48 -1.14 -13.44 -11.25
CA CYS A 48 -2.51 -13.64 -11.73
C CYS A 48 -3.44 -12.42 -11.53
N GLY A 49 -2.98 -11.38 -10.84
CA GLY A 49 -3.76 -10.17 -10.57
C GLY A 49 -4.86 -10.32 -9.50
N GLY A 50 -5.05 -11.51 -8.92
CA GLY A 50 -6.05 -11.74 -7.88
C GLY A 50 -5.83 -10.86 -6.65
N SER A 51 -6.90 -10.34 -6.06
CA SER A 51 -6.86 -9.58 -4.81
C SER A 51 -6.58 -10.53 -3.65
N LEU A 52 -5.52 -10.25 -2.89
CA LEU A 52 -5.00 -11.08 -1.81
C LEU A 52 -5.20 -10.46 -0.42
N GLY A 53 -5.67 -9.22 -0.37
CA GLY A 53 -5.93 -8.51 0.87
C GLY A 53 -5.93 -7.00 0.68
N GLY A 54 -6.20 -6.28 1.77
CA GLY A 54 -6.15 -4.82 1.80
C GLY A 54 -5.31 -4.32 2.97
N LYS A 55 -4.79 -3.11 2.81
CA LYS A 55 -4.13 -2.35 3.88
C LYS A 55 -4.69 -0.95 3.90
N GLU A 56 -4.91 -0.43 5.10
CA GLU A 56 -5.22 0.98 5.32
C GLU A 56 -4.05 1.57 6.12
N ASP A 57 -3.50 2.68 5.63
CA ASP A 57 -2.59 3.52 6.39
C ASP A 57 -3.36 4.71 6.97
N ASN A 58 -2.74 5.41 7.93
CA ASN A 58 -3.30 6.64 8.51
C ASN A 58 -2.45 7.86 8.09
N ASP A 59 -1.78 7.80 6.93
CA ASP A 59 -0.94 8.87 6.43
C ASP A 59 -1.71 9.78 5.46
N PRO A 60 -2.02 11.03 5.84
CA PRO A 60 -2.79 11.94 5.00
C PRO A 60 -1.90 12.72 4.01
N SER A 61 -0.63 12.37 3.84
CA SER A 61 0.32 13.17 3.05
C SER A 61 -0.06 13.18 1.57
N GLU A 62 -0.45 12.03 1.02
CA GLU A 62 -0.94 11.92 -0.36
C GLU A 62 -2.19 12.78 -0.59
N PHE A 63 -3.14 12.77 0.35
CA PHE A 63 -4.35 13.60 0.28
C PHE A 63 -4.00 15.09 0.22
N ARG A 64 -3.08 15.54 1.09
CA ARG A 64 -2.60 16.93 1.09
C ARG A 64 -1.87 17.30 -0.20
N ALA A 65 -1.05 16.40 -0.73
CA ALA A 65 -0.31 16.62 -1.97
C ALA A 65 -1.25 16.80 -3.17
N ILE A 66 -2.35 16.05 -3.24
CA ILE A 66 -3.37 16.19 -4.29
C ILE A 66 -4.07 17.55 -4.20
N LEU A 67 -4.49 17.97 -2.99
CA LEU A 67 -5.16 19.26 -2.80
C LEU A 67 -4.28 20.46 -3.19
N GLN A 68 -2.98 20.39 -2.93
CA GLN A 68 -2.03 21.47 -3.23
C GLN A 68 -1.74 21.64 -4.74
N ARG A 69 -2.14 20.67 -5.57
CA ARG A 69 -1.93 20.71 -7.04
C ARG A 69 -3.12 21.31 -7.80
N THR A 70 -4.20 21.62 -7.11
CA THR A 70 -5.41 22.25 -7.68
C THR A 70 -5.38 23.74 -7.41
#